data_AF-O31949-F1
#
_entry.id   AF-O31949-F1
#
_cell.length_a   1.000
_cell.length_b   1.000
_cell.length_c   1.000
_cell.angle_alpha   90.00
_cell.angle_beta   90.00
_cell.angle_gamma   90.00
#
_symmetry.space_group_name_H-M   'P 1'
#
loop_
_entity.id
_entity.type
_entity.pdbx_description
1 polymer ?
#
loop_
_entity_poly.entity_id
_entity_poly.type
_entity_poly.pdbx_seq_one_letter_code
_entity_poly.pdbx_strand_id
1 'polypeptide(L)'
;MENKVTLSDLVRKNIPVILKGSKHPLTEKELLEELAKKIPELVKNGEYRNGVLRGVLNKLSTQPVDRLGISREGNRVKYYFITDKKTELQNVIRNLISEIKEKELLTVDYLNDSPETIDFIKDVSTHVKDLEGFTR
;
A
#
# COMPACT_ATOMS: atom_id res chain seq x y z
N MET A 1 3.65 -2.24 26.58
CA MET A 1 2.82 -3.23 25.89
C MET A 1 3.72 -3.98 24.91
N GLU A 2 3.91 -5.29 25.08
CA GLU A 2 4.58 -6.10 24.07
C GLU A 2 3.75 -6.04 22.78
N ASN A 3 4.32 -5.47 21.71
CA ASN A 3 3.69 -5.45 20.39
C ASN A 3 3.62 -6.88 19.88
N LYS A 4 2.48 -7.55 20.13
CA LYS A 4 2.19 -8.87 19.59
C LYS A 4 2.02 -8.74 18.07
N VAL A 5 3.10 -9.01 17.34
CA VAL A 5 3.12 -9.00 15.86
C VAL A 5 1.98 -9.88 15.35
N THR A 6 1.06 -9.28 14.60
CA THR A 6 -0.09 -10.01 14.05
C THR A 6 0.29 -10.74 12.76
N LEU A 7 -0.51 -11.73 12.37
CA LEU A 7 -0.35 -12.37 11.06
C LEU A 7 -0.44 -11.36 9.91
N SER A 8 -1.29 -10.34 10.06
CA SER A 8 -1.42 -9.26 9.07
C SER A 8 -0.13 -8.45 8.96
N ASP A 9 0.57 -8.20 10.07
CA ASP A 9 1.86 -7.49 10.06
C ASP A 9 2.94 -8.32 9.37
N LEU A 10 2.98 -9.64 9.64
CA LEU A 10 3.89 -10.56 8.96
C LEU A 10 3.62 -10.59 7.45
N VAL A 11 2.35 -10.67 7.04
CA VAL A 11 1.95 -10.63 5.63
C VAL A 11 2.39 -9.32 5.00
N ARG A 12 2.04 -8.17 5.59
CA ARG A 12 2.40 -6.84 5.08
C ARG A 12 3.91 -6.70 4.88
N LYS A 13 4.72 -7.18 5.83
CA LYS A 13 6.18 -7.12 5.75
C LYS A 13 6.75 -8.04 4.66
N ASN A 14 6.13 -9.18 4.39
CA ASN A 14 6.64 -10.16 3.43
C ASN A 14 6.16 -9.95 1.98
N ILE A 15 5.03 -9.27 1.75
CA ILE A 15 4.57 -8.93 0.39
C ILE A 15 5.67 -8.30 -0.48
N PRO A 16 6.33 -7.20 -0.06
CA PRO A 16 7.36 -6.58 -0.90
C PRO A 16 8.57 -7.50 -1.13
N VAL A 17 8.94 -8.31 -0.14
CA VAL A 17 10.04 -9.28 -0.26
C VAL A 17 9.74 -10.33 -1.33
N ILE A 18 8.51 -10.85 -1.34
CA ILE A 18 8.05 -11.84 -2.33
C ILE A 18 7.99 -11.21 -3.72
N LEU A 19 7.33 -10.07 -3.85
CA LEU A 19 7.11 -9.44 -5.14
C LEU A 19 8.43 -8.95 -5.76
N LYS A 20 9.39 -8.50 -4.96
CA LYS A 20 10.73 -8.11 -5.43
C LYS A 20 11.49 -9.28 -6.05
N GLY A 21 11.28 -10.50 -5.55
CA GLY A 21 11.88 -11.72 -6.08
C GLY A 21 11.12 -12.33 -7.27
N SER A 22 9.90 -11.88 -7.52
CA SER A 22 9.08 -12.40 -8.63
C SER A 22 9.50 -11.79 -9.97
N LYS A 23 9.56 -12.62 -11.01
CA LYS A 23 9.83 -12.17 -12.40
C LYS A 23 8.60 -11.54 -13.06
N HIS A 24 7.40 -11.82 -12.54
CA HIS A 24 6.13 -11.39 -13.12
C HIS A 24 5.15 -10.92 -12.03
N PRO A 25 4.19 -10.06 -12.34
CA PRO A 25 3.12 -9.72 -11.41
C PRO A 25 2.33 -10.97 -10.98
N LEU A 26 2.05 -11.10 -9.69
CA LEU A 26 1.36 -12.25 -9.08
C LEU A 26 -0.13 -11.96 -8.90
N THR A 27 -0.98 -12.94 -9.16
CA THR A 27 -2.38 -12.93 -8.71
C THR A 27 -2.48 -13.02 -7.18
N GLU A 28 -3.65 -12.73 -6.60
CA GLU A 28 -3.89 -12.91 -5.15
C GLU A 28 -3.55 -14.35 -4.70
N LYS A 29 -3.90 -15.35 -5.52
CA LYS A 29 -3.62 -16.76 -5.24
C LYS A 29 -2.12 -17.06 -5.23
N GLU A 30 -1.38 -16.65 -6.26
CA GLU A 30 0.07 -16.88 -6.33
C GLU A 30 0.81 -16.15 -5.21
N LEU A 31 0.40 -14.90 -4.91
CA LEU A 31 0.96 -14.15 -3.80
C LEU A 31 0.71 -14.86 -2.46
N LEU A 32 -0.48 -15.43 -2.27
CA LEU A 32 -0.79 -16.18 -1.06
C LEU A 32 0.02 -17.47 -0.94
N GLU A 33 0.21 -18.20 -2.04
CA GLU A 33 1.03 -19.41 -2.08
C GLU A 33 2.50 -19.09 -1.72
N GLU A 34 3.06 -18.01 -2.28
CA GLU A 34 4.41 -17.54 -1.92
C GLU A 34 4.51 -17.05 -0.46
N LEU A 35 3.46 -16.38 0.03
CA LEU A 35 3.39 -15.96 1.43
C LEU A 35 3.36 -17.15 2.37
N ALA A 36 2.59 -18.19 2.05
CA ALA A 36 2.48 -19.40 2.87
C ALA A 36 3.80 -20.19 2.96
N LYS A 37 4.66 -20.11 1.94
CA LYS A 37 6.03 -20.67 2.00
C LYS A 37 6.91 -19.98 3.04
N LYS A 38 6.67 -18.68 3.32
CA LYS A 38 7.43 -17.87 4.29
C LYS A 38 6.75 -17.74 5.65
N ILE A 39 5.42 -17.86 5.68
CA ILE A 39 4.56 -17.70 6.85
C ILE A 39 3.67 -18.94 6.94
N PRO A 40 4.18 -20.06 7.47
CA PRO A 40 3.44 -21.32 7.54
C PRO A 40 2.10 -21.19 8.26
N GLU A 41 1.96 -20.22 9.17
CA GLU A 41 0.73 -19.92 9.92
C GLU A 41 -0.43 -19.43 9.04
N LEU A 42 -0.16 -19.07 7.78
CA LEU A 42 -1.20 -18.80 6.78
C LEU A 42 -1.89 -20.08 6.31
N VAL A 43 -1.36 -21.26 6.61
CA VAL A 43 -2.01 -22.54 6.35
C VAL A 43 -2.50 -23.12 7.67
N LYS A 44 -3.79 -23.45 7.76
CA LYS A 44 -4.39 -24.15 8.91
C LYS A 44 -5.18 -25.34 8.39
N ASN A 45 -4.84 -26.54 8.84
CA ASN A 45 -5.51 -27.78 8.44
C ASN A 45 -5.51 -28.02 6.92
N GLY A 46 -4.44 -27.62 6.22
CA GLY A 46 -4.33 -27.73 4.76
C GLY A 46 -5.04 -26.63 3.97
N GLU A 47 -5.75 -25.72 4.64
CA GLU A 47 -6.45 -24.60 4.01
C GLU A 47 -5.72 -23.28 4.24
N TYR A 48 -5.71 -22.43 3.20
CA TYR A 48 -5.16 -21.09 3.30
C TYR A 48 -6.10 -20.13 4.04
N ARG A 49 -5.53 -19.34 4.96
CA ARG A 49 -6.20 -18.22 5.63
C ARG A 49 -6.31 -17.01 4.71
N ASN A 50 -7.00 -17.16 3.58
CA ASN A 50 -7.18 -16.13 2.54
C ASN A 50 -7.63 -14.77 3.10
N GLY A 51 -8.46 -14.80 4.16
CA GLY A 51 -8.97 -13.60 4.82
C GLY A 51 -7.87 -12.68 5.39
N VAL A 52 -6.70 -13.21 5.74
CA VAL A 52 -5.58 -12.40 6.22
C VAL A 52 -5.01 -11.54 5.08
N LEU A 53 -4.69 -12.16 3.94
CA LEU A 53 -4.19 -11.43 2.77
C LEU A 53 -5.23 -10.43 2.26
N ARG A 54 -6.49 -10.84 2.11
CA ARG A 54 -7.58 -9.93 1.73
C ARG A 54 -7.72 -8.76 2.70
N GLY A 55 -7.61 -9.01 4.00
CA GLY A 55 -7.64 -7.98 5.02
C GLY A 55 -6.51 -6.95 4.85
N VAL A 56 -5.30 -7.40 4.50
CA VAL A 56 -4.17 -6.51 4.21
C VAL A 56 -4.41 -5.71 2.92
N LEU A 57 -4.85 -6.37 1.85
CA LEU A 57 -5.09 -5.74 0.55
C LEU A 57 -6.26 -4.74 0.56
N ASN A 58 -7.30 -4.99 1.37
CA ASN A 58 -8.43 -4.07 1.53
C ASN A 58 -8.08 -2.82 2.35
N LYS A 59 -6.98 -2.85 3.10
CA LYS A 59 -6.53 -1.73 3.94
C LYS A 59 -5.41 -0.91 3.30
N LEU A 60 -5.13 -1.08 2.01
CA LEU A 60 -4.02 -0.37 1.36
C LEU A 60 -4.17 1.15 1.35
N SER A 61 -5.40 1.68 1.40
CA SER A 61 -5.65 3.13 1.50
C SER A 61 -5.24 3.71 2.85
N THR A 62 -5.50 2.99 3.95
CA THR A 62 -5.21 3.45 5.32
C THR A 62 -3.90 2.92 5.89
N GLN A 63 -3.38 1.85 5.28
CA GLN A 63 -2.21 1.14 5.74
C GLN A 63 -1.45 0.56 4.53
N PRO A 64 -0.67 1.41 3.82
CA PRO A 64 -0.01 1.02 2.59
C PRO A 64 1.01 -0.10 2.80
N VAL A 65 1.25 -0.86 1.74
CA VAL A 65 2.36 -1.82 1.65
C VAL A 65 3.45 -1.17 0.82
N ASP A 66 4.66 -1.13 1.37
CA ASP A 66 5.81 -0.53 0.71
C ASP A 66 6.03 -1.13 -0.70
N ARG A 67 6.27 -0.25 -1.69
CA ARG A 67 6.55 -0.59 -3.09
C ARG A 67 5.58 -1.59 -3.74
N LEU A 68 4.32 -1.63 -3.28
CA LEU A 68 3.29 -2.45 -3.88
C LEU A 68 2.64 -1.74 -5.08
N GLY A 69 2.73 -2.36 -6.25
CA GLY A 69 1.98 -2.00 -7.44
C GLY A 69 0.79 -2.93 -7.65
N ILE A 70 -0.31 -2.39 -8.18
CA ILE A 70 -1.50 -3.15 -8.57
C ILE A 70 -1.76 -2.88 -10.05
N SER A 71 -1.84 -3.93 -10.86
CA SER A 71 -2.30 -3.85 -12.24
C SER A 71 -3.66 -4.52 -12.38
N ARG A 72 -4.54 -3.91 -13.18
CA ARG A 72 -5.87 -4.45 -13.50
C ARG A 72 -5.98 -4.64 -15.00
N GLU A 73 -6.21 -5.88 -15.43
CA GLU A 73 -6.44 -6.26 -16.83
C GLU A 73 -7.82 -6.93 -16.91
N GLY A 74 -8.85 -6.16 -17.25
CA GLY A 74 -10.25 -6.59 -17.14
C GLY A 74 -10.60 -6.96 -15.69
N ASN A 75 -11.02 -8.22 -15.47
CA ASN A 75 -11.34 -8.74 -14.13
C ASN A 75 -10.13 -9.31 -13.38
N ARG A 76 -8.92 -9.28 -13.97
CA ARG A 76 -7.71 -9.83 -13.34
C ARG A 76 -6.95 -8.74 -12.62
N VAL A 77 -6.76 -8.92 -11.31
CA VAL A 77 -5.90 -8.08 -10.47
C VAL A 77 -4.57 -8.81 -10.26
N LYS A 78 -3.46 -8.13 -10.53
CA LYS A 78 -2.12 -8.63 -10.23
C LYS A 78 -1.34 -7.62 -9.39
N TYR A 79 -0.44 -8.13 -8.58
CA TYR A 79 0.41 -7.41 -7.65
C TYR A 79 1.86 -7.51 -8.10
N TYR A 80 2.58 -6.40 -8.09
CA TYR A 80 3.99 -6.36 -8.52
C TYR A 80 4.80 -5.46 -7.61
N PHE A 81 6.13 -5.64 -7.64
CA PHE A 81 7.04 -4.77 -6.91
C PHE A 81 7.41 -3.57 -7.77
N ILE A 82 7.28 -2.38 -7.19
CA ILE A 82 7.63 -1.14 -7.86
C ILE A 82 9.15 -0.96 -7.78
N THR A 83 9.79 -1.05 -8.95
CA THR A 83 11.23 -0.89 -9.11
C THR A 83 11.61 0.53 -9.52
N ASP A 84 10.74 1.22 -10.26
CA ASP A 84 11.00 2.56 -10.76
C ASP A 84 10.37 3.63 -9.85
N LYS A 85 11.13 4.71 -9.62
CA LYS A 85 10.71 5.85 -8.80
C LYS A 85 9.46 6.54 -9.34
N LYS A 86 9.22 6.49 -10.66
CA LYS A 86 8.07 7.14 -11.29
C LYS A 86 6.76 6.45 -10.91
N THR A 87 6.72 5.13 -10.90
CA THR A 87 5.53 4.38 -10.46
C THR A 87 5.32 4.53 -8.95
N GLU A 88 6.40 4.59 -8.16
CA GLU A 88 6.35 4.85 -6.71
C GLU A 88 5.70 6.21 -6.44
N LEU A 89 6.19 7.24 -7.14
CA LEU A 89 5.63 8.58 -7.16
C LEU A 89 4.13 8.60 -7.53
N GLN A 90 3.74 7.91 -8.61
CA GLN A 90 2.34 7.84 -9.03
C GLN A 90 1.45 7.22 -7.96
N ASN A 91 1.93 6.23 -7.21
CA ASN A 91 1.16 5.61 -6.13
C ASN A 91 1.04 6.53 -4.91
N VAL A 92 2.11 7.22 -4.52
CA VAL A 92 2.06 8.23 -3.46
C VAL A 92 1.03 9.30 -3.81
N ILE A 93 1.07 9.84 -5.03
CA ILE A 93 0.09 10.83 -5.49
C ILE A 93 -1.35 10.28 -5.46
N ARG A 94 -1.59 9.05 -5.90
CA ARG A 94 -2.94 8.44 -5.86
C ARG A 94 -3.47 8.31 -4.42
N ASN A 95 -2.61 7.90 -3.49
CA ASN A 95 -2.99 7.81 -2.07
C ASN A 95 -3.28 9.21 -1.51
N LEU A 96 -2.44 10.18 -1.82
CA LEU A 96 -2.59 11.57 -1.41
C LEU A 96 -3.91 12.18 -1.89
N ILE A 97 -4.26 11.97 -3.18
CA ILE A 97 -5.54 12.41 -3.74
C ILE A 97 -6.72 11.71 -3.05
N SER A 98 -6.57 10.43 -2.69
CA SER A 98 -7.62 9.67 -1.99
C SER A 98 -7.83 10.20 -0.57
N GLU A 99 -6.75 10.49 0.16
CA GLU A 99 -6.82 11.11 1.50
C GLU A 99 -7.42 12.52 1.46
N ILE A 100 -7.04 13.35 0.48
CA ILE A 100 -7.64 14.68 0.25
C ILE A 100 -9.14 14.56 -0.01
N LYS A 101 -9.57 13.59 -0.82
CA LYS A 101 -10.99 13.33 -1.11
C LYS A 101 -11.76 12.85 0.12
N GLU A 102 -11.19 11.92 0.89
CA GLU A 102 -11.81 11.40 2.12
C GLU A 102 -11.98 12.49 3.19
N LYS A 103 -11.07 13.47 3.22
CA LYS A 103 -11.16 14.64 4.12
C LYS A 103 -11.98 15.79 3.55
N GLU A 104 -12.56 15.65 2.35
CA GLU A 104 -13.31 16.71 1.64
C GLU A 104 -12.50 18.01 1.41
N LEU A 105 -11.16 17.90 1.36
CA LEU A 105 -10.23 19.05 1.26
C LEU A 105 -10.03 19.52 -0.19
N LEU A 106 -11.13 19.73 -0.93
CA LEU A 106 -11.04 20.30 -2.28
C LEU A 106 -10.69 21.79 -2.27
N THR A 107 -10.95 22.45 -1.15
CA THR A 107 -10.58 23.84 -0.87
C THR A 107 -10.01 23.92 0.54
N VAL A 108 -9.02 24.78 0.71
CA VAL A 108 -8.39 25.04 2.01
C VAL A 108 -8.63 26.50 2.32
N ASP A 109 -9.28 26.78 3.44
CA ASP A 109 -9.35 28.11 3.99
C ASP A 109 -8.33 28.21 5.13
N TYR A 110 -7.12 28.67 4.82
CA TYR A 110 -6.04 28.83 5.79
C TYR A 110 -6.41 29.73 6.99
N LEU A 111 -7.50 30.50 6.91
CA LEU A 111 -7.99 31.32 8.01
C LEU A 111 -8.98 30.57 8.93
N ASN A 112 -9.70 29.59 8.41
CA ASN A 112 -10.83 28.94 9.09
C ASN A 112 -10.65 27.43 9.33
N ASP A 113 -9.76 26.77 8.59
CA ASP A 113 -9.50 25.35 8.74
C ASP A 113 -8.72 25.04 10.03
N SER A 114 -8.92 23.83 10.55
CA SER A 114 -8.24 23.40 11.77
C SER A 114 -6.72 23.26 11.57
N PRO A 115 -5.90 23.40 12.63
CA PRO A 115 -4.46 23.18 12.55
C PRO A 115 -4.08 21.82 11.93
N GLU A 116 -4.83 20.76 12.22
CA GLU A 116 -4.58 19.42 11.66
C GLU A 116 -4.79 19.37 10.15
N THR A 117 -5.80 20.07 9.62
CA THR A 117 -6.02 20.22 8.18
C THR A 117 -4.85 20.97 7.55
N ILE A 118 -4.46 22.11 8.14
CA ILE A 118 -3.36 22.94 7.63
C ILE A 118 -2.04 22.16 7.60
N ASP A 119 -1.72 21.42 8.66
CA ASP A 119 -0.49 20.61 8.73
C ASP A 119 -0.50 19.46 7.72
N PHE A 120 -1.64 18.80 7.54
CA PHE A 120 -1.80 17.78 6.49
C PHE A 120 -1.50 18.35 5.10
N ILE A 121 -1.99 19.56 4.77
CA ILE A 121 -1.77 20.18 3.46
C ILE A 121 -0.32 20.62 3.26
N LYS A 122 0.35 21.09 4.32
CA LYS A 122 1.79 21.38 4.28
C LYS A 122 2.62 20.13 4.03
N ASP A 123 2.26 19.02 4.67
CA ASP A 123 2.90 17.73 4.47
C ASP A 123 2.70 17.24 3.04
N VAL A 124 1.47 17.27 2.53
CA VAL A 124 1.12 16.99 1.12
C VAL A 124 2.00 17.82 0.17
N SER A 125 2.08 19.13 0.40
CA SER A 125 2.83 20.05 -0.47
C SER A 125 4.34 19.79 -0.43
N THR A 126 4.88 19.45 0.74
CA THR A 126 6.30 19.10 0.92
C THR A 126 6.64 17.81 0.19
N HIS A 127 5.80 16.78 0.33
CA HIS A 127 5.96 15.54 -0.40
C HIS A 127 5.93 15.79 -1.91
N VAL A 128 4.97 16.59 -2.43
CA VAL A 128 4.93 16.93 -3.86
C VAL A 128 6.21 17.66 -4.32
N LYS A 129 6.78 18.56 -3.53
CA LYS A 129 8.05 19.25 -3.87
C LYS A 129 9.24 18.30 -3.91
N ASP A 130 9.36 17.40 -2.93
CA ASP A 130 10.41 16.39 -2.91
C ASP A 130 10.32 15.51 -4.17
N LEU A 131 9.09 15.20 -4.58
CA LEU A 131 8.79 14.45 -5.80
C LEU A 131 9.12 15.22 -7.10
N GLU A 132 8.86 16.53 -7.16
CA GLU A 132 9.32 17.37 -8.28
C GLU A 132 10.85 17.40 -8.38
N GLY A 133 11.55 17.41 -7.24
CA GLY A 133 13.01 17.28 -7.17
C GLY A 133 13.54 15.98 -7.78
N PHE A 134 12.77 14.89 -7.80
CA PHE A 134 13.14 13.62 -8.45
C PHE A 134 12.97 13.62 -9.98
N THR A 135 12.25 14.60 -10.54
CA THR A 135 11.97 14.70 -11.98
C THR A 135 12.88 15.68 -12.72
N ARG A 136 13.78 16.37 -12.01
CA ARG A 136 14.87 17.20 -12.55
C ARG A 136 16.19 16.44 -12.49
#